data_AF-A0A925WWT6-F1
#
_entry.id   AF-A0A925WWT6-F1
#
_cell.length_a   1.000
_cell.length_b   1.000
_cell.length_c   1.000
_cell.angle_alpha   90.00
_cell.angle_beta   90.00
_cell.angle_gamma   90.00
#
_symmetry.space_group_name_H-M   'P 1'
#
loop_
_entity.id
_entity.type
_entity.pdbx_description
1 polymer ?
#
loop_
_entity_poly.entity_id
_entity_poly.type
_entity_poly.pdbx_seq_one_letter_code
_entity_poly.pdbx_strand_id
1 'polypeptide(L)'
;MESTSFITKRHSTGKGVPVAAVLVLAGASWASAPSQPPPPAEIAPRTVRLVVQVTGMRNDKGRIAATLFDQEKGFPGDDSRAVARQISPVKDRSATLRFDGLKAGSYALALLHDENTNSKMDTNLFGFPREGYGASNNPRPSRRGPRFTEARFVVSGAGEEQAIQVKVVYLRLGDIVR
;
A
#
# COMPACT_ATOMS: atom_id res chain seq x y z
N MET A 1 -6.57 5.76 -83.95
CA MET A 1 -7.18 5.33 -82.68
C MET A 1 -7.21 3.81 -82.76
N GLU A 2 -6.39 3.00 -82.10
CA GLU A 2 -5.73 3.09 -80.81
C GLU A 2 -4.39 2.31 -80.79
N SER A 3 -3.56 2.67 -79.81
CA SER A 3 -2.64 1.89 -78.98
C SER A 3 -1.92 0.65 -79.54
N THR A 4 -0.59 0.61 -79.66
CA THR A 4 0.50 0.71 -78.64
C THR A 4 0.96 -0.69 -78.13
N SER A 5 2.23 -0.98 -78.43
CA SER A 5 3.24 -1.64 -77.57
C SER A 5 3.60 -3.14 -77.66
N PHE A 6 4.85 -3.33 -78.12
CA PHE A 6 6.00 -3.99 -77.48
C PHE A 6 6.02 -5.50 -77.10
N ILE A 7 6.83 -6.24 -77.87
CA ILE A 7 8.08 -6.97 -77.53
C ILE A 7 8.09 -8.08 -76.44
N THR A 8 8.87 -9.12 -76.78
CA THR A 8 9.57 -10.14 -75.93
C THR A 8 8.81 -11.46 -75.73
N LYS A 9 9.39 -12.67 -75.79
CA LYS A 9 10.79 -13.14 -75.79
C LYS A 9 10.89 -14.50 -76.51
N ARG A 10 12.09 -14.80 -77.00
CA ARG A 10 12.51 -16.05 -77.61
C ARG A 10 12.77 -17.19 -76.61
N HIS A 11 12.47 -18.39 -77.08
CA HIS A 11 13.27 -19.64 -77.12
C HIS A 11 13.64 -20.46 -75.87
N SER A 12 13.35 -21.76 -76.05
CA SER A 12 14.23 -22.92 -75.93
C SER A 12 14.20 -23.71 -74.62
N THR A 13 13.48 -24.84 -74.69
CA THR A 13 13.54 -25.97 -73.77
C THR A 13 14.59 -26.96 -74.27
N GLY A 14 15.63 -27.21 -73.47
CA GLY A 14 16.65 -28.23 -73.71
C GLY A 14 16.96 -29.00 -72.43
N LYS A 15 16.90 -30.32 -72.53
CA LYS A 15 17.03 -31.35 -71.48
C LYS A 15 18.49 -31.54 -71.02
N GLY A 16 18.70 -32.04 -69.80
CA GLY A 16 19.97 -32.70 -69.43
C GLY A 16 20.32 -32.65 -67.93
N VAL A 17 20.48 -33.83 -67.33
CA VAL A 17 20.76 -34.19 -65.91
C VAL A 17 22.24 -34.70 -65.84
N PRO A 18 22.94 -35.04 -64.71
CA PRO A 18 22.90 -34.72 -63.25
C PRO A 18 24.29 -34.25 -62.67
N VAL A 19 24.39 -34.21 -61.33
CA VAL A 19 25.62 -34.32 -60.46
C VAL A 19 26.35 -32.97 -60.24
N ALA A 20 26.59 -32.45 -59.03
CA ALA A 20 26.96 -33.07 -57.77
C ALA A 20 26.30 -32.37 -56.55
N ALA A 21 25.85 -33.15 -55.58
CA ALA A 21 25.43 -32.65 -54.28
C ALA A 21 26.67 -32.25 -53.47
N VAL A 22 26.85 -30.95 -53.22
CA VAL A 22 27.80 -30.46 -52.21
C VAL A 22 27.13 -30.62 -50.85
N LEU A 23 27.60 -31.60 -50.07
CA LEU A 23 27.28 -31.75 -48.65
C LEU A 23 27.93 -30.60 -47.88
N VAL A 24 27.16 -29.56 -47.58
CA VAL A 24 27.53 -28.57 -46.56
C VAL A 24 27.23 -29.19 -45.19
N LEU A 25 28.27 -29.68 -44.52
CA LEU A 25 28.21 -29.99 -43.10
C LEU A 25 28.05 -28.67 -42.34
N ALA A 26 26.82 -28.30 -42.03
CA ALA A 26 26.54 -27.22 -41.09
C ALA A 26 26.98 -27.69 -39.70
N GLY A 27 28.19 -27.29 -39.29
CA GLY A 27 28.66 -27.43 -37.91
C GLY A 27 27.74 -26.61 -36.99
N ALA A 28 26.87 -27.28 -36.25
CA ALA A 28 26.15 -26.66 -35.16
C ALA A 28 27.14 -26.44 -34.00
N SER A 29 27.75 -25.26 -33.96
CA SER A 29 28.50 -24.79 -32.80
C SER A 29 27.53 -24.55 -31.65
N TRP A 30 27.41 -25.54 -30.77
CA TRP A 30 26.79 -25.39 -29.47
C TRP A 30 27.74 -24.54 -28.61
N ALA A 31 27.66 -23.22 -28.77
CA ALA A 31 28.31 -22.32 -27.83
C ALA A 31 27.63 -22.50 -26.48
N SER A 32 28.31 -23.17 -25.55
CA SER A 32 27.92 -23.19 -24.15
C SER A 32 27.97 -21.74 -23.65
N ALA A 33 26.81 -21.11 -23.49
CA ALA A 33 26.74 -19.80 -22.87
C ALA A 33 27.35 -19.92 -21.46
N PRO A 34 28.26 -19.03 -21.05
CA PRO A 34 28.76 -19.05 -19.68
C PRO A 34 27.58 -18.90 -18.73
N SER A 35 27.50 -19.78 -17.73
CA SER A 35 26.51 -19.72 -16.67
C SER A 35 26.72 -18.40 -15.93
N GLN A 36 25.98 -17.38 -16.32
CA GLN A 36 26.02 -16.09 -15.63
C GLN A 36 25.53 -16.36 -14.20
N PRO A 37 26.32 -16.02 -13.15
CA PRO A 37 25.83 -16.13 -11.79
C PRO A 37 24.53 -15.32 -11.67
N PRO A 38 23.54 -15.79 -10.90
CA PRO A 38 22.31 -15.03 -10.73
C PRO A 38 22.69 -13.61 -10.29
N PRO A 39 22.08 -12.56 -10.88
CA PRO A 39 22.35 -11.20 -10.45
C PRO A 39 22.16 -11.13 -8.92
N PRO A 40 22.96 -10.34 -8.19
CA PRO A 40 22.76 -10.15 -6.76
C PRO A 40 21.29 -9.86 -6.53
N ALA A 41 20.63 -10.65 -5.69
CA ALA A 41 19.22 -10.47 -5.41
C ALA A 41 18.99 -9.01 -5.05
N GLU A 42 18.32 -8.28 -5.93
CA GLU A 42 17.91 -6.91 -5.68
C GLU A 42 17.08 -6.97 -4.40
N ILE A 43 17.57 -6.39 -3.31
CA ILE A 43 16.85 -6.38 -2.04
C ILE A 43 15.67 -5.45 -2.25
N ALA A 44 14.57 -5.98 -2.78
CA ALA A 44 13.32 -5.27 -2.87
C ALA A 44 12.98 -4.75 -1.46
N PRO A 45 12.57 -3.48 -1.32
CA PRO A 45 12.24 -2.93 -0.02
C PRO A 45 11.18 -3.83 0.62
N ARG A 46 11.50 -4.43 1.77
CA ARG A 46 10.56 -5.29 2.48
C ARG A 46 9.41 -4.42 2.97
N THR A 47 8.24 -4.65 2.40
CA THR A 47 7.00 -4.01 2.82
C THR A 47 6.17 -4.97 3.67
N VAL A 48 5.37 -4.42 4.56
CA VAL A 48 4.57 -5.15 5.54
C VAL A 48 3.14 -4.64 5.46
N ARG A 49 2.16 -5.54 5.60
CA ARG A 49 0.77 -5.19 5.89
C ARG A 49 0.62 -4.91 7.38
N LEU A 50 0.13 -3.74 7.74
CA LEU A 50 -0.31 -3.45 9.10
C LEU A 50 -1.81 -3.71 9.23
N VAL A 51 -2.19 -4.62 10.13
CA VAL A 51 -3.58 -4.86 10.53
C VAL A 51 -3.83 -4.16 11.87
N VAL A 52 -4.81 -3.26 11.90
CA VAL A 52 -5.20 -2.55 13.11
C VAL A 52 -6.55 -3.07 13.56
N GLN A 53 -6.57 -3.70 14.74
CA GLN A 53 -7.80 -4.09 15.41
C GLN A 53 -8.23 -2.99 16.37
N VAL A 54 -9.42 -2.44 16.12
CA VAL A 54 -9.96 -1.32 16.87
C VAL A 54 -11.10 -1.78 17.75
N THR A 55 -11.06 -1.39 19.02
CA THR A 55 -12.07 -1.71 20.03
C THR A 55 -12.47 -0.46 20.81
N GLY A 56 -13.50 -0.56 21.65
CA GLY A 56 -13.87 0.49 22.61
C GLY A 56 -14.92 1.47 22.10
N MET A 57 -15.47 1.25 20.91
CA MET A 57 -16.61 2.03 20.41
C MET A 57 -17.82 1.82 21.33
N ARG A 58 -18.53 2.91 21.65
CA ARG A 58 -19.69 2.87 22.56
C ARG A 58 -20.97 2.39 21.86
N ASN A 59 -20.97 2.41 20.52
CA ASN A 59 -22.07 2.04 19.64
C ASN A 59 -21.51 1.64 18.26
N ASP A 60 -22.38 1.20 17.36
CA ASP A 60 -22.04 0.74 16.00
C ASP A 60 -22.39 1.78 14.92
N LYS A 61 -22.54 3.05 15.30
CA LYS A 61 -22.91 4.11 14.35
C LYS A 61 -21.68 4.59 13.59
N GLY A 62 -21.87 5.00 12.34
CA GLY A 62 -20.81 5.67 11.58
C GLY A 62 -19.62 4.75 11.28
N ARG A 63 -18.41 5.29 11.44
CA ARG A 63 -17.18 4.66 10.96
C ARG A 63 -15.97 5.00 11.81
N ILE A 64 -14.95 4.14 11.76
CA ILE A 64 -13.61 4.49 12.21
C ILE A 64 -12.81 5.03 11.04
N ALA A 65 -12.35 6.28 11.16
CA ALA A 65 -11.33 6.86 10.31
C ALA A 65 -9.98 6.76 11.00
N ALA A 66 -8.98 6.29 10.26
CA ALA A 66 -7.62 6.11 10.76
C ALA A 66 -6.65 6.89 9.87
N THR A 67 -5.79 7.69 10.50
CA THR A 67 -4.76 8.49 9.83
C THR A 67 -3.40 8.04 10.35
N LEU A 68 -2.54 7.58 9.44
CA LEU A 68 -1.21 7.07 9.73
C LEU A 68 -0.16 8.14 9.39
N PHE A 69 0.79 8.35 10.30
CA PHE A 69 1.86 9.33 10.18
C PHE A 69 3.22 8.65 10.41
N ASP A 70 4.25 9.08 9.69
CA ASP A 70 5.65 8.67 9.90
C ASP A 70 6.51 9.79 10.53
N GLN A 71 5.92 10.97 10.75
CA GLN A 71 6.54 12.15 11.32
C GLN A 71 5.66 12.79 12.40
N GLU A 72 6.28 13.53 13.32
CA GLU A 72 5.56 14.29 14.35
C GLU A 72 4.77 15.47 13.76
N LYS A 73 5.29 16.11 12.71
CA LYS A 73 4.66 17.28 12.10
C LYS A 73 3.29 16.91 11.54
N GLY A 74 2.25 17.48 12.13
CA GLY A 74 0.85 17.28 11.72
C GLY A 74 0.11 16.21 12.51
N PHE A 75 0.80 15.35 13.25
CA PHE A 75 0.14 14.40 14.15
C PHE A 75 -0.56 15.15 15.31
N PRO A 76 -1.77 14.77 15.73
CA PRO A 76 -2.63 13.72 15.16
C PRO A 76 -3.69 14.23 14.16
N GLY A 77 -3.74 15.53 13.84
CA GLY A 77 -4.94 16.17 13.25
C GLY A 77 -4.78 16.80 11.86
N ASP A 78 -3.57 16.90 11.31
CA ASP A 78 -3.32 17.45 9.98
C ASP A 78 -3.23 16.31 8.95
N ASP A 79 -4.38 15.94 8.39
CA ASP A 79 -4.49 14.88 7.39
C ASP A 79 -3.59 15.10 6.16
N SER A 80 -3.17 16.34 5.85
CA SER A 80 -2.28 16.62 4.72
C SER A 80 -0.85 16.11 4.92
N ARG A 81 -0.51 15.76 6.17
CA ARG A 81 0.79 15.19 6.57
C ARG A 81 0.73 13.68 6.75
N ALA A 82 -0.41 13.05 6.49
CA ALA A 82 -0.57 11.61 6.59
C ALA A 82 0.18 10.87 5.47
N VAL A 83 0.78 9.73 5.81
CA VAL A 83 1.34 8.80 4.81
C VAL A 83 0.30 7.84 4.27
N ALA A 84 -0.77 7.57 5.05
CA ALA A 84 -1.87 6.74 4.62
C ALA A 84 -3.13 7.03 5.45
N ARG A 85 -4.29 6.73 4.87
CA ARG A 85 -5.60 6.84 5.53
C ARG A 85 -6.43 5.61 5.22
N GLN A 86 -7.21 5.17 6.20
CA GLN A 86 -8.15 4.05 6.06
C GLN A 86 -9.45 4.38 6.78
N ILE A 87 -10.55 3.83 6.26
CA ILE A 87 -11.87 3.95 6.85
C ILE A 87 -12.48 2.56 6.94
N SER A 88 -13.13 2.25 8.05
CA SER A 88 -13.82 0.98 8.25
C SER A 88 -15.16 1.21 8.95
N PRO A 89 -16.25 0.53 8.55
CA PRO A 89 -17.51 0.61 9.28
C PRO A 89 -17.35 0.03 10.69
N VAL A 90 -18.13 0.55 11.64
CA VAL A 90 -18.18 -0.04 12.98
C VAL A 90 -19.17 -1.20 12.98
N LYS A 91 -18.75 -2.34 13.52
CA LYS A 91 -19.60 -3.51 13.69
C LYS A 91 -19.23 -4.20 15.00
N ASP A 92 -20.24 -4.55 15.81
CA ASP A 92 -20.05 -5.22 17.09
C ASP A 92 -19.05 -4.44 17.99
N ARG A 93 -19.19 -3.11 17.99
CA ARG A 93 -18.35 -2.13 18.72
C ARG A 93 -16.85 -2.27 18.42
N SER A 94 -16.53 -2.80 17.25
CA SER A 94 -15.18 -3.11 16.78
C SER A 94 -15.01 -2.70 15.31
N ALA A 95 -13.76 -2.60 14.86
CA ALA A 95 -13.43 -2.37 13.45
C ALA A 95 -12.04 -2.93 13.13
N THR A 96 -11.82 -3.30 11.87
CA THR A 96 -10.51 -3.72 11.38
C THR A 96 -10.09 -2.80 10.23
N LEU A 97 -8.87 -2.28 10.30
CA LEU A 97 -8.25 -1.48 9.23
C LEU A 97 -7.00 -2.20 8.73
N ARG A 98 -6.67 -2.01 7.45
CA ARG A 98 -5.49 -2.63 6.81
C ARG A 98 -4.71 -1.58 6.03
N PHE A 99 -3.41 -1.51 6.28
CA PHE A 99 -2.47 -0.67 5.53
C PHE A 99 -1.45 -1.58 4.86
N ASP A 100 -1.50 -1.69 3.55
CA ASP A 100 -0.57 -2.49 2.77
C ASP A 100 0.68 -1.68 2.37
N GLY A 101 1.79 -2.37 2.09
CA GLY A 101 2.95 -1.74 1.49
C GLY A 101 3.79 -0.87 2.42
N LEU A 102 3.64 -0.99 3.75
CA LEU A 102 4.41 -0.16 4.69
C LEU A 102 5.87 -0.60 4.71
N LYS A 103 6.78 0.34 4.50
CA LYS A 103 8.22 0.11 4.67
C LYS A 103 8.54 -0.03 6.15
N ALA A 104 9.68 -0.65 6.45
CA ALA A 104 10.23 -0.63 7.80
C ALA A 104 10.43 0.83 8.27
N GLY A 105 9.97 1.15 9.48
CA GLY A 105 9.99 2.54 9.95
C GLY A 105 9.24 2.75 11.26
N SER A 106 9.26 3.99 11.73
CA SER A 106 8.47 4.43 12.88
C SER A 106 7.19 5.11 12.41
N TYR A 107 6.06 4.73 13.00
CA TYR A 107 4.76 5.27 12.65
C TYR A 107 3.96 5.61 13.90
N ALA A 108 2.97 6.49 13.75
CA ALA A 108 1.93 6.74 14.74
C ALA A 108 0.57 6.76 14.03
N LEU A 109 -0.43 6.16 14.66
CA LEU A 109 -1.80 6.07 14.16
C LEU A 109 -2.70 6.93 15.03
N ALA A 110 -3.53 7.77 14.42
CA ALA A 110 -4.63 8.45 15.07
C ALA A 110 -5.97 7.86 14.57
N LEU A 111 -6.92 7.69 15.49
CA LEU A 111 -8.27 7.21 15.20
C LEU A 111 -9.30 8.27 15.55
N LEU A 112 -10.30 8.41 14.69
CA LEU A 112 -11.55 9.11 14.92
C LEU A 112 -12.71 8.12 14.73
N HIS A 113 -13.54 7.97 15.74
CA HIS A 113 -14.85 7.36 15.58
C HIS A 113 -15.84 8.46 15.21
N ASP A 114 -16.16 8.52 13.92
CA ASP A 114 -16.98 9.53 13.27
C ASP A 114 -18.45 9.03 13.23
N GLU A 115 -19.19 9.25 14.32
CA GLU A 115 -20.54 8.71 14.50
C GLU A 115 -21.56 9.36 13.55
N ASN A 116 -21.30 10.59 13.10
CA ASN A 116 -22.18 11.35 12.20
C ASN A 116 -21.67 11.46 10.76
N THR A 117 -20.52 10.84 10.44
CA THR A 117 -19.96 10.73 9.09
C THR A 117 -19.52 12.08 8.49
N ASN A 118 -19.17 13.07 9.31
CA ASN A 118 -18.73 14.39 8.83
C ASN A 118 -17.20 14.53 8.66
N SER A 119 -16.45 13.47 8.97
CA SER A 119 -14.98 13.40 8.92
C SER A 119 -14.25 14.38 9.85
N LYS A 120 -14.93 14.91 10.87
CA LYS A 120 -14.38 15.92 11.78
C LYS A 120 -14.49 15.46 13.23
N MET A 121 -13.55 15.93 14.04
CA MET A 121 -13.65 15.82 15.49
C MET A 121 -14.64 16.89 15.99
N ASP A 122 -15.89 16.49 16.23
CA ASP A 122 -16.86 17.41 16.82
C ASP A 122 -16.55 17.65 18.29
N THR A 123 -16.66 18.92 18.71
CA THR A 123 -16.46 19.35 20.09
C THR A 123 -17.72 20.03 20.62
N ASN A 124 -17.90 20.02 21.94
CA ASN A 124 -18.93 20.82 22.59
C ASN A 124 -18.47 22.28 22.78
N LEU A 125 -19.34 23.12 23.35
CA LEU A 125 -19.06 24.55 23.58
C LEU A 125 -17.84 24.82 24.50
N PHE A 126 -17.35 23.80 25.21
CA PHE A 126 -16.16 23.87 26.07
C PHE A 126 -14.93 23.22 25.43
N GLY A 127 -15.00 22.84 24.14
CA GLY A 127 -13.89 22.24 23.41
C GLY A 127 -13.66 20.74 23.69
N PHE A 128 -14.55 20.07 24.43
CA PHE A 128 -14.41 18.62 24.68
C PHE A 128 -14.92 17.79 23.49
N PRO A 129 -14.19 16.74 23.09
CA PRO A 129 -14.63 15.82 22.03
C PRO A 129 -15.99 15.20 22.34
N ARG A 130 -16.89 15.23 21.35
CA ARG A 130 -18.18 14.51 21.36
C ARG A 130 -18.07 13.13 20.71
N GLU A 131 -17.10 13.02 19.80
CA GLU A 131 -16.71 11.82 19.08
C GLU A 131 -15.68 10.99 19.86
N GLY A 132 -15.56 9.72 19.49
CA GLY A 132 -14.52 8.85 20.04
C GLY A 132 -13.18 9.11 19.35
N TYR A 133 -12.08 8.99 20.08
CA TYR A 133 -10.75 9.10 19.51
C TYR A 133 -9.81 8.06 20.09
N GLY A 134 -8.70 7.80 19.41
CA GLY A 134 -7.68 6.88 19.88
C GLY A 134 -6.35 7.14 19.19
N ALA A 135 -5.29 6.53 19.71
CA ALA A 135 -4.01 6.49 19.04
C ALA A 135 -3.28 5.18 19.32
N SER A 136 -2.40 4.78 18.42
CA SER A 136 -1.51 3.63 18.64
C SER A 136 -0.76 3.76 19.96
N ASN A 137 -0.36 2.63 20.54
CA ASN A 137 0.21 2.53 21.90
C ASN A 137 -0.75 2.95 23.05
N ASN A 138 -2.00 3.34 22.76
CA ASN A 138 -3.06 3.61 23.73
C ASN A 138 -2.62 4.54 24.88
N PRO A 139 -2.05 5.73 24.59
CA PRO A 139 -1.65 6.67 25.64
C PRO A 139 -2.86 7.08 26.50
N ARG A 140 -2.59 7.44 27.75
CA ARG A 140 -3.64 7.87 28.68
C ARG A 140 -4.38 9.09 28.10
N PRO A 141 -5.74 9.08 28.09
CA PRO A 141 -6.51 10.24 27.64
C PRO A 141 -6.16 11.47 28.48
N SER A 142 -6.13 12.64 27.84
CA SER A 142 -5.83 13.91 28.51
C SER A 142 -6.59 15.07 27.86
N ARG A 143 -6.47 16.27 28.43
CA ARG A 143 -7.02 17.51 27.82
C ARG A 143 -6.36 17.89 26.49
N ARG A 144 -5.19 17.34 26.19
CA ARG A 144 -4.50 17.51 24.89
C ARG A 144 -4.62 16.24 24.06
N GLY A 145 -4.47 16.39 22.74
CA GLY A 145 -4.24 15.26 21.86
C GLY A 145 -2.94 14.50 22.20
N PRO A 146 -2.81 13.24 21.77
CA PRO A 146 -1.59 12.46 21.95
C PRO A 146 -0.41 13.11 21.20
N ARG A 147 0.78 13.01 21.77
CA ARG A 147 2.03 13.34 21.06
C ARG A 147 2.46 12.16 20.19
N PHE A 148 3.16 12.46 19.10
CA PHE A 148 3.69 11.41 18.22
C PHE A 148 4.54 10.40 19.00
N THR A 149 5.41 10.87 19.90
CA THR A 149 6.26 10.03 20.74
C THR A 149 5.48 9.13 21.71
N GLU A 150 4.29 9.55 22.16
CA GLU A 150 3.41 8.75 23.01
C GLU A 150 2.70 7.64 22.22
N ALA A 151 2.47 7.86 20.91
CA ALA A 151 1.75 6.96 20.02
C ALA A 151 2.66 6.12 19.10
N ARG A 152 3.97 6.39 19.06
CA ARG A 152 4.89 5.78 18.10
C ARG A 152 5.03 4.27 18.28
N PHE A 153 4.99 3.53 17.19
CA PHE A 153 5.35 2.11 17.10
C PHE A 153 6.27 1.86 15.90
N VAL A 154 6.95 0.71 15.90
CA VAL A 154 7.86 0.31 14.82
C VAL A 154 7.17 -0.71 13.92
N VAL A 155 7.23 -0.48 12.61
CA VAL A 155 7.02 -1.52 11.60
C VAL A 155 8.38 -2.10 11.26
N SER A 156 8.58 -3.38 11.57
CA SER A 156 9.92 -3.98 11.56
C SER A 156 10.48 -4.30 10.17
N GLY A 157 9.62 -4.38 9.14
CA GLY A 157 10.02 -4.88 7.81
C GLY A 157 10.27 -6.39 7.77
N ALA A 158 9.96 -7.11 8.85
CA ALA A 158 10.09 -8.55 8.95
C ALA A 158 8.70 -9.20 8.87
N GLY A 159 8.57 -10.18 7.97
CA GLY A 159 7.29 -10.86 7.71
C GLY A 159 6.37 -10.09 6.76
N GLU A 160 5.26 -10.72 6.40
CA GLU A 160 4.26 -10.13 5.49
C GLU A 160 3.25 -9.25 6.23
N GLU A 161 3.01 -9.51 7.52
CA GLU A 161 1.96 -8.87 8.30
C GLU A 161 2.40 -8.56 9.74
N GLN A 162 2.00 -7.39 10.23
CA GLN A 162 2.12 -6.97 11.62
C GLN A 162 0.74 -6.52 12.12
N ALA A 163 0.34 -6.96 13.30
CA ALA A 163 -0.94 -6.59 13.90
C ALA A 163 -0.76 -5.73 15.16
N ILE A 164 -1.62 -4.73 15.33
CA ILE A 164 -1.70 -3.91 16.56
C ILE A 164 -3.15 -3.76 17.02
N GLN A 165 -3.33 -3.56 18.33
CA GLN A 165 -4.63 -3.26 18.92
C GLN A 165 -4.68 -1.81 19.40
N VAL A 166 -5.73 -1.09 19.01
CA VAL A 166 -5.93 0.30 19.38
C VAL A 166 -7.32 0.47 19.96
N LYS A 167 -7.40 1.16 21.10
CA LYS A 167 -8.65 1.40 21.82
C LYS A 167 -9.12 2.82 21.57
N VAL A 168 -10.37 2.94 21.13
CA VAL A 168 -11.10 4.20 21.14
C VAL A 168 -11.54 4.51 22.56
N VAL A 169 -11.37 5.77 22.94
CA VAL A 169 -11.82 6.36 24.20
C VAL A 169 -12.78 7.50 23.92
N TYR A 170 -13.65 7.76 24.89
CA TYR A 170 -14.56 8.88 24.87
C TYR A 170 -14.31 9.68 26.13
N LEU A 171 -13.80 10.89 25.95
CA LEU A 171 -13.41 11.72 27.08
C LEU A 171 -14.66 12.12 27.85
N ARG A 172 -14.72 11.72 29.13
CA ARG A 172 -15.76 12.17 30.05
C ARG A 172 -15.20 13.27 30.91
N LEU A 173 -16.06 14.19 31.33
CA LEU A 173 -15.65 15.31 32.17
C LEU A 173 -14.88 14.82 33.42
N GLY A 174 -15.28 13.69 34.02
CA GLY A 174 -14.62 13.09 35.19
C GLY A 174 -13.22 12.51 34.95
N ASP A 175 -12.82 12.21 33.71
CA ASP A 175 -11.49 11.67 33.38
C ASP A 175 -10.39 12.75 33.50
N ILE A 176 -10.79 14.00 33.66
CA ILE A 176 -9.94 15.19 33.52
C ILE A 176 -9.73 15.93 34.85
N VAL A 177 -10.61 15.71 35.84
CA VAL A 177 -10.64 16.47 37.11
C VAL A 177 -10.06 15.64 38.27
N ARG A 178 -9.19 14.68 37.98
CA ARG A 178 -8.48 13.87 38.99
C ARG A 178 -6.99 14.12 38.97
#